data_AF-A0A6A4QQ60-F1
#
_entry.id   AF-A0A6A4QQ60-F1
#
_cell.length_a   1.000
_cell.length_b   1.000
_cell.length_c   1.000
_cell.angle_alpha   90.00
_cell.angle_beta   90.00
_cell.angle_gamma   90.00
#
_symmetry.space_group_name_H-M   'P 1'
#
loop_
_entity.id
_entity.type
_entity.pdbx_description
1 polymer ?
#
loop_
_entity_poly.entity_id
_entity_poly.type
_entity_poly.pdbx_seq_one_letter_code
_entity_poly.pdbx_strand_id
1 'polypeptide(L)'
;MVAAICTVASVFLFTFTLALAGDIVHHDDVAPTRPGCANNFVLVDTVKVPTYVDGVENNEYVGVGARFGPTLESKEKRANYTRVVLADPPDCCTKPVNKLTSEIILVHRGKCSFTTKANIAKDAGASTIITINNQRELFKMVCEDNETDVNIGIPAVMLPQDAGINLEKHIRNNSIGDGSDEYVNTENVGSSGYVEISTAAAILFVLFASCFLVMLYKFMSYWSVEILVVLFCIGGVEGLQTCLIALLSCFRCFQHAAQTFVKIPFFGAVPYLALAVTPFCIVFAVVWAVYRRVSYAWIGQDILVRIVLLL
;
A
#
# COMPACT_ATOMS: atom_id res chain seq x y z
N MET A 1 -29.62 19.33 19.31
CA MET A 1 -29.97 18.67 18.03
C MET A 1 -29.29 19.35 16.85
N VAL A 2 -29.60 20.61 16.51
CA VAL A 2 -28.94 21.34 15.41
C VAL A 2 -27.42 21.51 15.61
N ALA A 3 -26.99 21.85 16.82
CA ALA A 3 -25.55 22.00 17.12
C ALA A 3 -24.76 20.69 16.99
N ALA A 4 -25.37 19.55 17.35
CA ALA A 4 -24.76 18.22 17.21
C ALA A 4 -24.69 17.79 15.73
N ILE A 5 -25.70 18.14 14.93
CA ILE A 5 -25.71 17.89 13.49
C ILE A 5 -24.63 18.75 12.79
N CYS A 6 -24.46 20.01 13.20
CA CYS A 6 -23.43 20.90 12.66
C CYS A 6 -22.01 20.47 13.05
N THR A 7 -21.79 19.97 14.27
CA THR A 7 -20.47 19.46 14.67
C THR A 7 -20.14 18.13 14.00
N VAL A 8 -21.11 17.22 13.85
CA VAL A 8 -20.95 15.99 13.05
C VAL A 8 -20.56 16.34 11.61
N ALA A 9 -21.30 17.26 10.97
CA ALA A 9 -21.05 17.66 9.59
C ALA A 9 -19.69 18.35 9.40
N SER A 10 -19.28 19.18 10.37
CA SER A 10 -17.99 19.88 10.34
C SER A 10 -16.81 18.91 10.57
N VAL A 11 -16.94 17.97 11.50
CA VAL A 11 -15.93 16.90 11.71
C VAL A 11 -15.89 15.95 10.51
N PHE A 12 -17.03 15.67 9.88
CA PHE A 12 -17.12 14.88 8.64
C PHE A 12 -16.35 15.50 7.48
N LEU A 13 -16.48 16.82 7.28
CA LEU A 13 -15.75 17.57 6.26
C LEU A 13 -14.22 17.50 6.49
N PHE A 14 -13.79 17.38 7.75
CA PHE A 14 -12.39 17.20 8.11
C PHE A 14 -11.90 15.75 8.00
N THR A 15 -12.68 14.74 8.40
CA THR A 15 -12.27 13.31 8.29
C THR A 15 -12.31 12.79 6.86
N PHE A 16 -13.10 13.42 5.98
CA PHE A 16 -13.08 13.15 4.54
C PHE A 16 -11.70 13.35 3.89
N THR A 17 -10.78 14.05 4.56
CA THR A 17 -9.41 14.25 4.08
C THR A 17 -8.49 13.04 4.29
N LEU A 18 -8.83 12.10 5.18
CA LEU A 18 -7.93 11.01 5.60
C LEU A 18 -8.25 9.63 4.98
N ALA A 19 -9.46 9.43 4.42
CA ALA A 19 -9.93 8.10 4.00
C ALA A 19 -9.86 7.83 2.48
N LEU A 20 -8.92 8.45 1.75
CA LEU A 20 -8.60 8.09 0.36
C LEU A 20 -7.40 7.13 0.33
N ALA A 21 -7.56 5.94 0.90
CA ALA A 21 -6.69 4.80 0.61
C ALA A 21 -7.15 4.15 -0.72
N GLY A 22 -7.05 4.90 -1.82
CA GLY A 22 -6.89 4.29 -3.14
C GLY A 22 -5.39 4.10 -3.40
N ASP A 23 -5.01 3.13 -4.22
CA ASP A 23 -3.63 2.96 -4.69
C ASP A 23 -3.02 4.35 -4.94
N ILE A 24 -1.97 4.72 -4.19
CA ILE A 24 -1.39 6.07 -4.23
C ILE A 24 -0.62 6.18 -5.55
N VAL A 25 -1.36 6.44 -6.62
CA VAL A 25 -0.80 6.79 -7.92
C VAL A 25 -0.27 8.20 -7.77
N HIS A 26 1.00 8.30 -7.37
CA HIS A 26 1.64 9.58 -7.15
C HIS A 26 1.92 10.21 -8.53
N HIS A 27 1.04 11.12 -8.94
CA HIS A 27 1.27 11.91 -10.14
C HIS A 27 2.42 12.86 -9.85
N ASP A 28 3.48 12.76 -10.65
CA ASP A 28 4.66 13.59 -10.52
C ASP A 28 4.76 14.47 -11.77
N ASP A 29 4.25 15.70 -11.62
CA ASP A 29 4.23 16.72 -12.66
C ASP A 29 5.61 17.41 -12.81
N VAL A 30 6.59 17.09 -11.97
CA VAL A 30 7.96 17.66 -12.00
C VAL A 30 8.89 16.82 -12.87
N ALA A 31 8.73 15.50 -12.83
CA ALA A 31 9.62 14.61 -13.57
C ALA A 31 9.37 14.65 -15.10
N PRO A 32 10.43 14.51 -15.93
CA PRO A 32 10.34 14.67 -17.38
C PRO A 32 9.40 13.64 -18.01
N THR A 33 8.59 14.06 -18.99
CA THR A 33 7.66 13.19 -19.72
C THR A 33 8.08 13.10 -21.18
N ARG A 34 8.23 11.87 -21.69
CA ARG A 34 8.68 11.58 -23.06
C ARG A 34 8.10 10.25 -23.56
N PRO A 35 8.12 9.98 -24.88
CA PRO A 35 7.70 8.69 -25.42
C PRO A 35 8.39 7.50 -24.70
N GLY A 36 7.57 6.60 -24.15
CA GLY A 36 8.03 5.42 -23.39
C GLY A 36 8.51 5.68 -21.95
N CYS A 37 8.40 6.91 -21.46
CA CYS A 37 8.66 7.28 -20.07
C CYS A 37 7.64 8.31 -19.57
N ALA A 38 6.42 7.83 -19.36
CA ALA A 38 5.27 8.63 -18.94
C ALA A 38 4.33 7.86 -17.99
N ASN A 39 4.77 6.73 -17.44
CA ASN A 39 3.96 5.96 -16.51
C ASN A 39 3.82 6.70 -15.19
N ASN A 40 2.70 6.47 -14.50
CA ASN A 40 2.56 6.93 -13.13
C ASN A 40 3.31 6.00 -12.17
N PHE A 41 3.75 6.54 -11.03
CA PHE A 41 4.31 5.74 -9.94
C PHE A 41 3.20 4.96 -9.26
N VAL A 42 3.23 3.64 -9.40
CA VAL A 42 2.32 2.71 -8.73
C VAL A 42 3.10 2.01 -7.63
N LEU A 43 2.54 1.95 -6.43
CA LEU A 43 3.04 1.05 -5.38
C LEU A 43 2.69 -0.36 -5.83
N VAL A 44 3.69 -1.19 -5.95
CA VAL A 44 3.52 -2.56 -6.40
C VAL A 44 3.98 -3.45 -5.26
N ASP A 45 3.09 -4.32 -4.79
CA ASP A 45 3.43 -5.39 -3.86
C ASP A 45 4.22 -6.44 -4.64
N THR A 46 5.49 -6.10 -4.86
CA THR A 46 6.37 -6.79 -5.78
C THR A 46 7.04 -7.92 -5.06
N VAL A 47 6.67 -9.10 -5.51
CA VAL A 47 7.31 -10.36 -5.21
C VAL A 47 6.82 -10.96 -3.90
N LYS A 48 5.84 -11.87 -4.05
CA LYS A 48 5.72 -13.02 -3.16
C LYS A 48 6.84 -13.98 -3.55
N VAL A 49 7.95 -13.98 -2.80
CA VAL A 49 8.94 -15.05 -2.95
C VAL A 49 8.43 -16.23 -2.14
N PRO A 50 8.05 -17.37 -2.76
CA PRO A 50 7.79 -18.57 -2.00
C PRO A 50 9.13 -19.06 -1.44
N THR A 51 9.43 -18.71 -0.19
CA THR A 51 10.53 -19.31 0.55
C THR A 51 10.00 -20.62 1.13
N TYR A 52 10.40 -21.76 0.56
CA TYR A 52 10.06 -23.06 1.11
C TYR A 52 11.00 -23.37 2.29
N VAL A 53 10.62 -22.91 3.48
CA VAL A 53 11.23 -23.33 4.74
C VAL A 53 10.07 -23.59 5.71
N ASP A 54 9.92 -24.83 6.16
CA ASP A 54 9.00 -25.27 7.22
C ASP A 54 7.50 -24.93 7.07
N GLY A 55 6.97 -24.92 5.85
CA GLY A 55 5.51 -24.85 5.64
C GLY A 55 4.85 -23.52 6.04
N VAL A 56 5.64 -22.45 6.23
CA VAL A 56 5.14 -21.09 6.44
C VAL A 56 5.54 -20.23 5.23
N GLU A 57 4.54 -19.71 4.54
CA GLU A 57 4.72 -18.96 3.29
C GLU A 57 4.83 -17.43 3.51
N ASN A 58 5.81 -16.83 2.81
CA ASN A 58 5.84 -15.48 2.23
C ASN A 58 6.36 -14.29 3.08
N ASN A 59 7.58 -13.84 2.75
CA ASN A 59 7.94 -12.42 2.87
C ASN A 59 7.37 -11.67 1.66
N GLU A 60 6.49 -10.71 1.90
CA GLU A 60 5.97 -9.79 0.90
C GLU A 60 6.81 -8.50 0.93
N TYR A 61 7.28 -8.06 -0.23
CA TYR A 61 8.07 -6.83 -0.35
C TYR A 61 7.28 -5.76 -1.11
N VAL A 62 7.17 -4.58 -0.52
CA VAL A 62 6.53 -3.43 -1.15
C VAL A 62 7.57 -2.65 -1.96
N GLY A 63 7.29 -2.44 -3.24
CA GLY A 63 8.12 -1.70 -4.17
C GLY A 63 7.37 -0.59 -4.89
N VAL A 64 8.09 0.19 -5.70
CA VAL A 64 7.52 1.26 -6.54
C VAL A 64 7.89 1.00 -8.00
N GLY A 65 6.89 1.05 -8.89
CA GLY A 65 7.08 0.93 -10.33
C GLY A 65 7.82 2.14 -10.93
N ALA A 66 8.49 1.94 -12.07
CA ALA A 66 9.17 3.02 -12.80
C ALA A 66 8.22 3.87 -13.66
N ARG A 67 8.69 5.07 -14.05
CA ARG A 67 8.03 5.92 -15.06
C ARG A 67 8.13 5.35 -16.49
N PHE A 68 8.95 4.32 -16.70
CA PHE A 68 9.23 3.68 -17.98
C PHE A 68 8.91 2.17 -17.93
N GLY A 69 8.88 1.52 -19.10
CA GLY A 69 8.53 0.10 -19.21
C GLY A 69 7.01 -0.14 -19.24
N PRO A 70 6.55 -1.39 -19.38
CA PRO A 70 5.15 -1.75 -19.15
C PRO A 70 4.76 -1.50 -17.69
N THR A 71 3.53 -1.01 -17.46
CA THR A 71 2.98 -0.85 -16.11
C THR A 71 2.70 -2.20 -15.47
N LEU A 72 3.05 -2.32 -14.19
CA LEU A 72 2.67 -3.47 -13.37
C LEU A 72 1.27 -3.23 -12.82
N GLU A 73 0.29 -3.99 -13.29
CA GLU A 73 -1.05 -3.96 -12.72
C GLU A 73 -1.00 -4.58 -11.30
N SER A 74 -1.51 -3.87 -10.29
CA SER A 74 -1.42 -4.19 -8.86
C SER A 74 -2.13 -5.50 -8.44
N LYS A 75 -2.60 -6.33 -9.37
CA LYS A 75 -3.45 -7.50 -9.09
C LYS A 75 -3.22 -8.70 -10.00
N GLU A 76 -1.96 -9.08 -10.25
CA GLU A 76 -1.73 -10.42 -10.80
C GLU A 76 -1.86 -11.48 -9.69
N LYS A 77 -3.09 -12.00 -9.52
CA LYS A 77 -3.44 -13.13 -8.61
C LYS A 77 -2.71 -14.45 -8.97
N ARG A 78 -1.81 -14.43 -9.94
CA ARG A 78 -1.14 -15.59 -10.49
C ARG A 78 0.24 -15.16 -11.00
N ALA A 79 1.08 -14.64 -10.11
CA ALA A 79 2.50 -14.55 -10.40
C ALA A 79 2.97 -15.97 -10.75
N ASN A 80 3.24 -16.22 -12.02
CA ASN A 80 3.94 -17.43 -12.44
C ASN A 80 5.23 -17.47 -11.63
N TYR A 81 5.52 -18.62 -11.00
CA TYR A 81 6.69 -18.86 -10.18
C TYR A 81 7.98 -18.61 -10.99
N THR A 82 8.37 -17.34 -11.08
CA THR A 82 9.48 -16.89 -11.90
C THR A 82 10.67 -16.71 -10.97
N ARG A 83 11.77 -17.39 -11.28
CA ARG A 83 12.98 -17.34 -10.47
C ARG A 83 13.55 -15.91 -10.46
N VAL A 84 14.04 -15.48 -9.30
CA VAL A 84 14.79 -14.22 -9.16
C VAL A 84 16.28 -14.54 -9.17
N VAL A 85 17.07 -13.79 -9.94
CA VAL A 85 18.51 -13.99 -10.12
C VAL A 85 19.25 -12.69 -9.83
N LEU A 86 20.32 -12.76 -9.05
CA LEU A 86 21.20 -11.61 -8.82
C LEU A 86 22.02 -11.32 -10.08
N ALA A 87 22.10 -10.05 -10.49
CA ALA A 87 22.93 -9.64 -11.60
C ALA A 87 24.42 -9.75 -11.28
N ASP A 88 25.23 -10.11 -12.29
CA ASP A 88 26.69 -10.06 -12.23
C ASP A 88 27.23 -9.37 -13.49
N PRO A 89 27.74 -8.13 -13.41
CA PRO A 89 27.97 -7.37 -12.18
C PRO A 89 26.67 -6.88 -11.53
N PRO A 90 26.64 -6.66 -10.20
CA PRO A 90 25.42 -6.29 -9.46
C PRO A 90 24.79 -4.97 -9.90
N ASP A 91 25.55 -4.06 -10.52
CA ASP A 91 25.03 -2.80 -11.02
C ASP A 91 24.32 -2.93 -12.38
N CYS A 92 24.47 -4.03 -13.12
CA CYS A 92 23.89 -4.22 -14.45
C CYS A 92 24.18 -3.02 -15.41
N CYS A 93 25.32 -2.35 -15.25
CA CYS A 93 25.75 -1.29 -16.18
C CYS A 93 26.54 -1.83 -17.37
N THR A 94 26.82 -3.13 -17.37
CA THR A 94 27.30 -3.92 -18.51
C THR A 94 26.47 -5.19 -18.61
N LYS A 95 26.55 -5.88 -19.75
CA LYS A 95 25.82 -7.12 -19.99
C LYS A 95 26.10 -8.13 -18.86
N PRO A 96 25.07 -8.62 -18.14
CA PRO A 96 25.26 -9.63 -17.12
C PRO A 96 25.91 -10.89 -17.67
N VAL A 97 26.83 -11.47 -16.90
CA VAL A 97 27.49 -12.75 -17.22
C VAL A 97 26.48 -13.90 -17.16
N ASN A 98 25.47 -13.77 -16.29
CA ASN A 98 24.41 -14.74 -16.09
C ASN A 98 23.50 -14.76 -17.33
N LYS A 99 23.37 -15.92 -17.99
CA LYS A 99 22.38 -16.10 -19.07
C LYS A 99 20.98 -16.11 -18.46
N LEU A 100 20.13 -15.17 -18.87
CA LEU A 100 18.74 -15.10 -18.45
C LEU A 100 17.84 -15.75 -19.52
N THR A 101 16.97 -16.63 -19.06
CA THR A 101 15.86 -17.27 -19.78
C THR A 101 14.53 -16.86 -19.14
N SER A 102 14.20 -15.56 -19.22
CA SER A 102 12.95 -14.98 -18.70
C SER A 102 12.84 -14.92 -17.16
N GLU A 103 13.96 -14.97 -16.44
CA GLU A 103 13.98 -14.72 -14.99
C GLU A 103 13.83 -13.23 -14.66
N ILE A 104 13.45 -12.97 -13.41
CA ILE A 104 13.49 -11.64 -12.82
C ILE A 104 14.94 -11.34 -12.41
N ILE A 105 15.51 -10.24 -12.89
CA ILE A 105 16.87 -9.84 -12.53
C ILE A 105 16.85 -8.83 -11.38
N LEU A 106 17.65 -9.10 -10.35
CA LEU A 106 17.85 -8.24 -9.19
C LEU A 106 19.18 -7.48 -9.33
N VAL A 107 19.12 -6.14 -9.28
CA VAL A 107 20.26 -5.25 -9.50
C VAL A 107 20.40 -4.22 -8.38
N HIS A 108 21.56 -3.61 -8.22
CA HIS A 108 21.80 -2.50 -7.29
C HIS A 108 21.78 -1.14 -8.02
N ARG A 109 21.26 -0.13 -7.32
CA ARG A 109 21.32 1.27 -7.74
C ARG A 109 22.76 1.78 -7.82
N GLY A 110 23.06 2.60 -8.83
CA GLY A 110 24.33 3.34 -8.98
C GLY A 110 25.04 3.14 -10.32
N LYS A 111 26.14 3.87 -10.53
CA LYS A 111 27.04 3.88 -11.71
C LYS A 111 26.47 4.29 -13.07
N CYS A 112 25.23 3.95 -13.40
CA CYS A 112 24.56 4.34 -14.64
C CYS A 112 23.06 4.62 -14.39
N SER A 113 22.38 5.23 -15.38
CA SER A 113 20.96 5.61 -15.28
C SER A 113 20.04 4.39 -15.16
N PHE A 114 18.83 4.60 -14.61
CA PHE A 114 17.85 3.52 -14.43
C PHE A 114 17.39 2.92 -15.75
N THR A 115 17.18 3.76 -16.76
CA THR A 115 16.79 3.36 -18.12
C THR A 115 17.90 2.54 -18.78
N THR A 116 19.17 2.92 -18.58
CA THR A 116 20.33 2.15 -19.05
C THR A 116 20.34 0.73 -18.47
N LYS A 117 20.18 0.59 -17.15
CA LYS A 117 20.10 -0.73 -16.48
C LYS A 117 18.97 -1.57 -17.04
N ALA A 118 17.79 -0.99 -17.22
CA ALA A 118 16.60 -1.68 -17.71
C ALA A 118 16.76 -2.14 -19.17
N ASN A 119 17.39 -1.35 -20.03
CA ASN A 119 17.72 -1.76 -21.40
C ASN A 119 18.72 -2.93 -21.42
N ILE A 120 19.78 -2.86 -20.62
CA ILE A 120 20.77 -3.94 -20.52
C ILE A 120 20.11 -5.23 -20.01
N ALA A 121 19.25 -5.15 -19.00
CA ALA A 121 18.51 -6.28 -18.48
C ALA A 121 17.56 -6.90 -19.51
N LYS A 122 16.82 -6.05 -20.25
CA LYS A 122 15.96 -6.47 -21.37
C LYS A 122 16.77 -7.21 -22.44
N ASP A 123 17.88 -6.63 -22.88
CA ASP A 123 18.75 -7.20 -23.92
C ASP A 123 19.45 -8.49 -23.45
N ALA A 124 19.58 -8.68 -22.13
CA ALA A 124 20.06 -9.90 -21.51
C ALA A 124 18.99 -11.01 -21.41
N GLY A 125 17.72 -10.72 -21.71
CA GLY A 125 16.62 -11.69 -21.69
C GLY A 125 15.84 -11.76 -20.37
N ALA A 126 15.95 -10.75 -19.52
CA ALA A 126 15.14 -10.65 -18.30
C ALA A 126 13.65 -10.47 -18.61
N SER A 127 12.76 -10.97 -17.75
CA SER A 127 11.33 -10.69 -17.83
C SER A 127 10.94 -9.42 -17.06
N THR A 128 11.61 -9.15 -15.94
CA THR A 128 11.40 -7.99 -15.06
C THR A 128 12.72 -7.59 -14.42
N ILE A 129 12.93 -6.30 -14.18
CA ILE A 129 14.08 -5.78 -13.41
C ILE A 129 13.62 -5.24 -12.05
N ILE A 130 14.29 -5.69 -10.99
CA ILE A 130 14.13 -5.18 -9.62
C ILE A 130 15.42 -4.46 -9.23
N THR A 131 15.32 -3.19 -8.88
CA THR A 131 16.45 -2.36 -8.43
C THR A 131 16.41 -2.18 -6.92
N ILE A 132 17.47 -2.61 -6.23
CA ILE A 132 17.68 -2.35 -4.81
C ILE A 132 18.20 -0.93 -4.65
N ASN A 133 17.45 -0.12 -3.90
CA ASN A 133 17.86 1.23 -3.56
C ASN A 133 19.07 1.20 -2.60
N ASN A 134 19.89 2.24 -2.66
CA ASN A 134 21.03 2.44 -1.73
C ASN A 134 20.63 3.24 -0.47
N GLN A 135 19.35 3.63 -0.36
CA GLN A 135 18.76 4.34 0.76
C GLN A 135 17.52 3.58 1.24
N ARG A 136 17.14 3.79 2.51
CA ARG A 136 15.98 3.12 3.13
C ARG A 136 14.63 3.59 2.57
N GLU A 137 14.57 4.79 2.01
CA GLU A 137 13.34 5.35 1.45
C GLU A 137 13.06 4.81 0.05
N LEU A 138 11.79 4.79 -0.33
CA LEU A 138 11.37 4.51 -1.70
C LEU A 138 11.77 5.67 -2.61
N PHE A 139 12.48 5.36 -3.70
CA PHE A 139 12.94 6.36 -4.65
C PHE A 139 12.25 6.17 -6.01
N LYS A 140 11.83 7.27 -6.62
CA LYS A 140 11.12 7.27 -7.90
C LYS A 140 12.10 7.10 -9.05
N MET A 141 11.95 6.03 -9.83
CA MET A 141 12.75 5.84 -11.05
C MET A 141 12.19 6.66 -12.20
N VAL A 142 12.91 7.73 -12.56
CA VAL A 142 12.58 8.67 -13.65
C VAL A 142 13.60 8.55 -14.80
N CYS A 143 13.25 9.11 -15.95
CA CYS A 143 14.18 9.30 -17.06
C CYS A 143 14.96 10.60 -16.92
N GLU A 144 16.18 10.63 -17.44
CA GLU A 144 17.03 11.83 -17.41
C GLU A 144 16.58 12.84 -18.47
N ASP A 145 16.86 14.14 -18.28
CA ASP A 145 16.42 15.21 -19.20
C ASP A 145 17.02 15.07 -20.61
N ASN A 146 18.28 14.64 -20.71
CA ASN A 146 19.06 14.55 -21.94
C ASN A 146 18.99 13.18 -22.65
N GLU A 147 18.21 12.23 -22.13
CA GLU A 147 18.02 10.93 -22.79
C GLU A 147 17.25 11.09 -24.12
N THR A 148 17.31 10.10 -24.99
CA THR A 148 16.43 10.03 -26.18
C THR A 148 15.14 9.29 -25.81
N ASP A 149 14.27 9.01 -26.81
CA ASP A 149 13.07 8.21 -26.60
C ASP A 149 13.43 6.83 -26.02
N VAL A 150 12.72 6.43 -24.97
CA VAL A 150 13.05 5.24 -24.16
C VAL A 150 12.14 4.09 -24.58
N ASN A 151 12.70 2.98 -25.06
CA ASN A 151 11.93 1.78 -25.43
C ASN A 151 12.29 0.57 -24.55
N ILE A 152 11.82 0.59 -23.31
CA ILE A 152 12.01 -0.50 -22.35
C ILE A 152 10.77 -1.41 -22.41
N GLY A 153 10.98 -2.69 -22.73
CA GLY A 153 9.91 -3.67 -22.92
C GLY A 153 9.65 -4.57 -21.71
N ILE A 154 10.35 -4.35 -20.61
CA ILE A 154 10.22 -5.14 -19.37
C ILE A 154 9.76 -4.23 -18.23
N PRO A 155 8.93 -4.73 -17.30
CA PRO A 155 8.56 -3.94 -16.13
C PRO A 155 9.77 -3.67 -15.22
N ALA A 156 9.75 -2.52 -14.56
CA ALA A 156 10.82 -2.08 -13.67
C ALA A 156 10.28 -1.67 -12.30
N VAL A 157 10.88 -2.21 -11.25
CA VAL A 157 10.49 -2.04 -9.84
C VAL A 157 11.68 -1.59 -9.02
N MET A 158 11.45 -0.71 -8.05
CA MET A 158 12.42 -0.39 -7.02
C MET A 158 11.99 -0.91 -5.65
N LEU A 159 12.92 -1.53 -4.93
CA LEU A 159 12.77 -1.88 -3.52
C LEU A 159 13.61 -0.95 -2.64
N PRO A 160 13.15 -0.61 -1.42
CA PRO A 160 13.97 0.09 -0.45
C PRO A 160 15.17 -0.79 -0.04
N GLN A 161 16.23 -0.17 0.47
CA GLN A 161 17.48 -0.87 0.81
C GLN A 161 17.26 -2.08 1.71
N ASP A 162 16.49 -1.92 2.79
CA ASP A 162 16.29 -2.98 3.78
C ASP A 162 15.54 -4.18 3.19
N ALA A 163 14.52 -3.93 2.36
CA ALA A 163 13.78 -4.98 1.66
C ALA A 163 14.65 -5.70 0.63
N GLY A 164 15.41 -4.94 -0.17
CA GLY A 164 16.27 -5.48 -1.21
C GLY A 164 17.40 -6.37 -0.67
N ILE A 165 18.06 -5.95 0.42
CA ILE A 165 19.12 -6.74 1.08
C ILE A 165 18.54 -8.04 1.66
N ASN A 166 17.36 -7.95 2.29
CA ASN A 166 16.69 -9.15 2.80
C ASN A 166 16.38 -10.11 1.66
N LEU A 167 15.76 -9.62 0.58
CA LEU A 167 15.47 -10.43 -0.60
C LEU A 167 16.73 -11.09 -1.18
N GLU A 168 17.80 -10.32 -1.33
CA GLU A 168 19.09 -10.81 -1.83
C GLU A 168 19.69 -11.91 -0.95
N LYS A 169 19.66 -11.73 0.38
CA LYS A 169 20.12 -12.74 1.35
C LYS A 169 19.34 -14.05 1.21
N HIS A 170 18.02 -13.96 1.06
CA HIS A 170 17.18 -15.14 0.87
C HIS A 170 17.50 -15.88 -0.45
N ILE A 171 17.76 -15.13 -1.53
CA ILE A 171 18.13 -15.72 -2.83
C ILE A 171 19.47 -16.45 -2.73
N ARG A 172 20.48 -15.85 -2.07
CA ARG A 172 21.81 -16.46 -1.89
C ARG A 172 21.74 -17.73 -1.04
N ASN A 173 20.99 -17.70 0.06
CA ASN A 173 20.86 -18.86 0.95
C ASN A 173 20.14 -20.03 0.25
N ASN A 174 19.10 -19.77 -0.54
CA ASN A 174 18.39 -20.80 -1.28
C ASN A 174 19.20 -21.41 -2.45
N SER A 175 20.25 -20.72 -2.92
CA SER A 175 21.18 -21.30 -3.89
C SER A 175 22.26 -22.21 -3.28
N ILE A 176 22.39 -22.21 -1.94
CA ILE A 176 23.34 -23.05 -1.17
C ILE A 176 22.52 -24.05 -0.36
N GLY A 177 21.83 -24.96 -1.05
CA GLY A 177 21.10 -26.04 -0.39
C GLY A 177 21.97 -27.28 -0.21
N ASP A 178 22.88 -27.31 0.76
CA ASP A 178 23.26 -28.53 1.50
C ASP A 178 23.89 -28.19 2.87
N GLY A 179 23.32 -28.77 3.92
CA GLY A 179 23.62 -28.69 5.36
C GLY A 179 24.76 -27.83 5.91
N SER A 180 24.41 -26.82 6.71
CA SER A 180 24.96 -26.63 8.08
C SER A 180 24.25 -25.48 8.79
N ASP A 181 23.54 -25.77 9.88
CA ASP A 181 23.16 -24.78 10.86
C ASP A 181 24.43 -24.17 11.48
N GLU A 182 24.83 -22.99 11.02
CA GLU A 182 25.81 -22.17 11.74
C GLU A 182 25.11 -20.96 12.35
N TYR A 183 24.75 -21.13 13.62
CA TYR A 183 24.29 -20.08 14.52
C TYR A 183 25.47 -19.15 14.83
N VAL A 184 25.58 -18.05 14.08
CA VAL A 184 26.51 -16.97 14.41
C VAL A 184 25.82 -16.00 15.36
N ASN A 185 26.12 -16.17 16.65
CA ASN A 185 26.05 -15.08 17.61
C ASN A 185 27.04 -13.99 17.17
N THR A 186 26.57 -12.77 16.98
CA THR A 186 27.41 -11.58 17.13
C THR A 186 26.65 -10.58 17.98
N GLU A 187 27.05 -10.52 19.25
CA GLU A 187 26.67 -9.47 20.16
C GLU A 187 27.31 -8.14 19.75
N ASN A 188 26.50 -7.08 19.88
CA ASN A 188 26.87 -5.70 20.19
C ASN A 188 27.51 -4.81 19.09
N VAL A 189 26.65 -4.24 18.24
CA VAL A 189 26.68 -2.78 17.96
C VAL A 189 25.24 -2.28 18.04
N GLY A 190 24.99 -1.41 19.04
CA GLY A 190 23.66 -0.89 19.34
C GLY A 190 23.08 -0.04 18.21
N SER A 191 21.93 -0.46 17.72
CA SER A 191 20.73 0.36 17.61
C SER A 191 19.58 -0.60 17.33
N SER A 192 18.71 -0.76 18.34
CA SER A 192 17.61 -1.72 18.37
C SER A 192 16.66 -1.48 17.20
N GLY A 193 16.84 -2.24 16.12
CA GLY A 193 15.87 -2.46 15.06
C GLY A 193 14.97 -3.67 15.37
N TYR A 194 14.66 -3.90 16.65
CA TYR A 194 13.49 -4.69 16.99
C TYR A 194 12.30 -3.74 16.83
N VAL A 195 11.32 -4.12 16.02
CA VAL A 195 9.96 -3.60 16.22
C VAL A 195 9.58 -4.07 17.63
N GLU A 196 9.83 -3.21 18.63
CA GLU A 196 9.34 -3.43 19.97
C GLU A 196 7.82 -3.57 19.82
N ILE A 197 7.33 -4.78 20.04
CA ILE A 197 5.91 -5.03 20.21
C ILE A 197 5.50 -4.25 21.45
N SER A 198 5.11 -2.99 21.21
CA SER A 198 4.01 -2.22 21.78
C SER A 198 3.66 -2.47 23.26
N THR A 199 4.62 -2.73 24.15
CA THR A 199 4.35 -2.73 25.60
C THR A 199 3.92 -1.33 26.03
N ALA A 200 4.61 -0.31 25.50
CA ALA A 200 4.23 1.09 25.66
C ALA A 200 2.82 1.39 25.10
N ALA A 201 2.50 0.94 23.88
CA ALA A 201 1.18 1.20 23.31
C ALA A 201 0.07 0.33 23.93
N ALA A 202 0.38 -0.85 24.47
CA ALA A 202 -0.56 -1.66 25.25
C ALA A 202 -0.88 -1.01 26.61
N ILE A 203 0.14 -0.51 27.31
CA ILE A 203 -0.06 0.28 28.54
C ILE A 203 -0.87 1.53 28.23
N LEU A 204 -0.54 2.24 27.15
CA LEU A 204 -1.26 3.42 26.70
C LEU A 204 -2.73 3.08 26.38
N PHE A 205 -2.98 1.99 25.65
CA PHE A 205 -4.34 1.52 25.35
C PHE A 205 -5.14 1.20 26.61
N VAL A 206 -4.56 0.46 27.58
CA VAL A 206 -5.23 0.12 28.83
C VAL A 206 -5.56 1.38 29.64
N LEU A 207 -4.65 2.36 29.69
CA LEU A 207 -4.87 3.63 30.37
C LEU A 207 -5.98 4.45 29.68
N PHE A 208 -5.94 4.56 28.35
CA PHE A 208 -6.97 5.24 27.57
C PHE A 208 -8.34 4.58 27.73
N ALA A 209 -8.43 3.26 27.61
CA ALA A 209 -9.68 2.51 27.76
C ALA A 209 -10.24 2.63 29.18
N SER A 210 -9.39 2.54 30.21
CA SER A 210 -9.81 2.68 31.60
C SER A 210 -10.30 4.10 31.90
N CYS A 211 -9.59 5.12 31.43
CA CYS A 211 -10.00 6.52 31.56
C CYS A 211 -11.32 6.77 30.81
N PHE A 212 -11.44 6.26 29.58
CA PHE A 212 -12.65 6.37 28.78
C PHE A 212 -13.85 5.70 29.45
N LEU A 213 -13.69 4.49 30.01
CA LEU A 213 -14.76 3.80 30.75
C LEU A 213 -15.16 4.55 32.02
N VAL A 214 -14.20 5.07 32.79
CA VAL A 214 -14.50 5.88 33.98
C VAL A 214 -15.18 7.19 33.60
N MET A 215 -14.76 7.82 32.49
CA MET A 215 -15.43 8.99 31.93
C MET A 215 -16.84 8.65 31.48
N LEU A 216 -17.08 7.57 30.73
CA LEU A 216 -18.43 7.14 30.35
C LEU A 216 -19.30 6.84 31.57
N TYR A 217 -18.75 6.19 32.60
CA TYR A 217 -19.48 5.79 33.79
C TYR A 217 -19.81 6.97 34.72
N LYS A 218 -18.83 7.83 35.01
CA LYS A 218 -19.01 9.01 35.88
C LYS A 218 -19.70 10.16 35.19
N PHE A 219 -19.46 10.31 33.89
CA PHE A 219 -20.09 11.27 33.00
C PHE A 219 -21.07 10.53 32.08
N MET A 220 -21.99 9.76 32.67
CA MET A 220 -23.24 9.26 32.05
C MET A 220 -24.20 10.43 31.74
N SER A 221 -23.64 11.49 31.16
CA SER A 221 -24.33 12.67 30.70
C SER A 221 -24.87 12.41 29.30
N TYR A 222 -26.00 13.01 28.98
CA TYR A 222 -26.55 13.02 27.61
C TYR A 222 -25.48 13.39 26.57
N TRP A 223 -24.54 14.27 26.94
CA TRP A 223 -23.44 14.70 26.07
C TRP A 223 -22.45 13.60 25.67
N SER A 224 -22.09 12.66 26.56
CA SER A 224 -21.14 11.59 26.22
C SER A 224 -21.75 10.56 25.27
N VAL A 225 -23.02 10.25 25.46
CA VAL A 225 -23.77 9.35 24.57
C VAL A 225 -23.90 9.97 23.17
N GLU A 226 -24.13 11.27 23.07
CA GLU A 226 -24.17 11.94 21.76
C GLU A 226 -22.80 11.90 21.07
N ILE A 227 -21.69 12.17 21.78
CA ILE A 227 -20.33 12.08 21.21
C ILE A 227 -20.03 10.66 20.70
N LEU A 228 -20.39 9.63 21.46
CA LEU A 228 -20.16 8.24 21.05
C LEU A 228 -20.94 7.90 19.77
N VAL A 229 -22.18 8.40 19.66
CA VAL A 229 -23.00 8.23 18.44
C VAL A 229 -22.37 8.94 17.26
N VAL A 230 -21.80 10.14 17.43
CA VAL A 230 -21.07 10.85 16.37
C VAL A 230 -19.87 10.03 15.89
N LEU A 231 -19.02 9.58 16.82
CA LEU A 231 -17.82 8.78 16.49
C LEU A 231 -18.19 7.47 15.78
N PHE A 232 -19.25 6.80 16.25
CA PHE A 232 -19.77 5.59 15.62
C PHE A 232 -20.30 5.85 14.20
N CYS A 233 -20.95 7.00 13.96
CA CYS A 233 -21.39 7.37 12.61
C CYS A 233 -20.22 7.67 11.69
N ILE A 234 -19.14 8.27 12.19
CA ILE A 234 -17.93 8.53 11.40
C ILE A 234 -17.29 7.21 10.96
N GLY A 235 -16.96 6.33 11.91
CA GLY A 235 -16.37 5.02 11.59
C GLY A 235 -17.32 4.16 10.75
N GLY A 236 -18.63 4.24 11.00
CA GLY A 236 -19.65 3.53 10.24
C GLY A 236 -19.72 3.95 8.78
N VAL A 237 -19.57 5.24 8.47
CA VAL A 237 -19.52 5.72 7.08
C VAL A 237 -18.21 5.38 6.41
N GLU A 238 -17.08 5.51 7.10
CA GLU A 238 -15.78 5.11 6.57
C GLU A 238 -15.80 3.63 6.18
N GLY A 239 -16.28 2.75 7.06
CA GLY A 239 -16.35 1.32 6.77
C GLY A 239 -17.39 1.00 5.70
N LEU A 240 -18.52 1.70 5.68
CA LEU A 240 -19.56 1.45 4.68
C LEU A 240 -19.07 1.89 3.30
N GLN A 241 -18.33 3.00 3.24
CA GLN A 241 -17.70 3.50 2.02
C GLN A 241 -16.65 2.52 1.49
N THR A 242 -15.74 2.03 2.34
CA THR A 242 -14.72 1.03 1.91
C THR A 242 -15.37 -0.27 1.46
N CYS A 243 -16.34 -0.79 2.21
CA CYS A 243 -17.04 -2.02 1.87
C CYS A 243 -17.82 -1.89 0.56
N LEU A 244 -18.57 -0.80 0.36
CA LEU A 244 -19.34 -0.58 -0.86
C LEU A 244 -18.44 -0.35 -2.08
N ILE A 245 -17.32 0.37 -1.94
CA ILE A 245 -16.35 0.50 -3.03
C ILE A 245 -15.75 -0.86 -3.40
N ALA A 246 -15.38 -1.68 -2.41
CA ALA A 246 -14.86 -3.03 -2.63
C ALA A 246 -15.90 -3.96 -3.30
N LEU A 247 -17.16 -3.92 -2.86
CA LEU A 247 -18.24 -4.69 -3.47
C LEU A 247 -18.57 -4.21 -4.89
N LEU A 248 -18.71 -2.91 -5.10
CA LEU A 248 -19.06 -2.34 -6.41
C LEU A 248 -17.93 -2.50 -7.44
N SER A 249 -16.67 -2.44 -7.01
CA SER A 249 -15.52 -2.74 -7.87
C SER A 249 -15.41 -4.22 -8.26
N CYS A 250 -16.03 -5.14 -7.51
CA CYS A 250 -16.13 -6.56 -7.87
C CYS A 250 -17.09 -6.80 -9.05
N PHE A 251 -18.07 -5.91 -9.28
CA PHE A 251 -19.01 -6.03 -10.37
C PHE A 251 -18.41 -5.52 -11.69
N ARG A 252 -18.37 -6.39 -12.70
CA ARG A 252 -17.76 -6.13 -14.02
C ARG A 252 -18.39 -4.95 -14.79
N CYS A 253 -19.60 -4.53 -14.43
CA CYS A 253 -20.30 -3.38 -15.03
C CYS A 253 -19.81 -2.01 -14.49
N PHE A 254 -19.23 -1.97 -13.29
CA PHE A 254 -18.80 -0.74 -12.61
C PHE A 254 -17.28 -0.54 -12.59
N GLN A 255 -16.54 -1.49 -13.16
CA GLN A 255 -15.07 -1.45 -13.23
C GLN A 255 -14.55 -0.19 -13.93
N HIS A 256 -15.24 0.29 -14.98
CA HIS A 256 -14.87 1.53 -15.68
C HIS A 256 -15.01 2.78 -14.81
N ALA A 257 -16.05 2.86 -13.97
CA ALA A 257 -16.29 4.02 -13.09
C ALA A 257 -15.34 4.05 -11.88
N ALA A 258 -14.84 2.89 -11.45
CA ALA A 258 -13.82 2.78 -10.41
C ALA A 258 -12.43 3.26 -10.88
N GLN A 259 -12.13 3.15 -12.18
CA GLN A 259 -10.84 3.55 -12.77
C GLN A 259 -10.80 5.00 -13.29
N THR A 260 -11.93 5.69 -13.36
CA THR A 260 -12.00 7.12 -13.72
C THR A 260 -11.90 8.01 -12.48
N PHE A 261 -10.85 8.82 -12.42
CA PHE A 261 -10.56 9.74 -11.31
C PHE A 261 -10.89 11.18 -11.69
N VAL A 262 -11.45 11.94 -10.74
CA VAL A 262 -11.68 13.39 -10.87
C VAL A 262 -10.69 14.13 -9.99
N LYS A 263 -9.96 15.09 -10.57
CA LYS A 263 -9.11 16.02 -9.81
C LYS A 263 -9.98 17.12 -9.20
N ILE A 264 -10.11 17.11 -7.88
CA ILE A 264 -10.79 18.17 -7.12
C ILE A 264 -9.72 19.14 -6.61
N PRO A 265 -9.88 20.48 -6.77
CA PRO A 265 -8.83 21.47 -6.50
C PRO A 265 -8.28 21.51 -5.06
N PHE A 266 -8.89 20.80 -4.11
CA PHE A 266 -8.43 20.68 -2.71
C PHE A 266 -8.18 19.24 -2.21
N PHE A 267 -8.73 18.21 -2.87
CA PHE A 267 -8.76 16.84 -2.34
C PHE A 267 -7.98 15.82 -3.20
N GLY A 268 -7.38 16.24 -4.32
CA GLY A 268 -6.63 15.33 -5.19
C GLY A 268 -7.52 14.48 -6.10
N ALA A 269 -7.02 13.31 -6.50
CA ALA A 269 -7.69 12.38 -7.42
C ALA A 269 -8.65 11.46 -6.66
N VAL A 270 -9.96 11.66 -6.83
CA VAL A 270 -11.00 10.84 -6.18
C VAL A 270 -11.70 9.97 -7.23
N PRO A 271 -11.88 8.65 -7.00
CA PRO A 271 -12.59 7.80 -7.95
C PRO A 271 -14.08 8.18 -7.99
N TYR A 272 -14.69 8.17 -9.18
CA TYR A 272 -16.09 8.55 -9.38
C TYR A 272 -17.04 7.72 -8.50
N LEU A 273 -16.70 6.45 -8.28
CA LEU A 273 -17.42 5.53 -7.43
C LEU A 273 -17.45 5.98 -5.96
N ALA A 274 -16.34 6.48 -5.41
CA ALA A 274 -16.33 6.99 -4.04
C ALA A 274 -17.23 8.22 -3.90
N LEU A 275 -17.21 9.13 -4.88
CA LEU A 275 -18.05 10.32 -4.89
C LEU A 275 -19.55 9.97 -4.92
N ALA A 276 -19.95 8.94 -5.67
CA ALA A 276 -21.33 8.48 -5.76
C ALA A 276 -21.82 7.74 -4.51
N VAL A 277 -20.94 6.95 -3.88
CA VAL A 277 -21.26 6.11 -2.70
C VAL A 277 -21.30 6.92 -1.40
N THR A 278 -20.46 7.95 -1.30
CA THR A 278 -20.37 8.83 -0.12
C THR A 278 -21.72 9.36 0.39
N PRO A 279 -22.56 10.03 -0.44
CA PRO A 279 -23.83 10.58 0.04
C PRO A 279 -24.77 9.48 0.54
N PHE A 280 -24.73 8.28 -0.05
CA PHE A 280 -25.51 7.13 0.41
C PHE A 280 -25.08 6.68 1.80
N CYS A 281 -23.77 6.54 2.05
CA CYS A 281 -23.25 6.17 3.37
C CYS A 281 -23.64 7.18 4.45
N ILE A 282 -23.51 8.48 4.14
CA ILE A 282 -23.88 9.57 5.06
C ILE A 282 -25.36 9.51 5.41
N VAL A 283 -26.23 9.37 4.40
CA VAL A 283 -27.68 9.27 4.63
C VAL A 283 -28.00 8.07 5.52
N PHE A 284 -27.39 6.91 5.27
CA PHE A 284 -27.60 5.71 6.08
C PHE A 284 -27.20 5.91 7.54
N ALA A 285 -26.03 6.50 7.81
CA ALA A 285 -25.57 6.78 9.17
C ALA A 285 -26.43 7.84 9.89
N VAL A 286 -26.84 8.91 9.19
CA VAL A 286 -27.73 9.94 9.75
C VAL A 286 -29.11 9.38 10.06
N VAL A 287 -29.69 8.57 9.17
CA VAL A 287 -30.98 7.90 9.40
C VAL A 287 -30.87 7.00 10.63
N TRP A 288 -29.82 6.20 10.74
CA TRP A 288 -29.59 5.40 11.94
C TRP A 288 -29.48 6.26 13.20
N ALA A 289 -28.68 7.33 13.19
CA ALA A 289 -28.48 8.21 14.35
C ALA A 289 -29.77 8.88 14.84
N VAL A 290 -30.64 9.30 13.91
CA VAL A 290 -31.94 9.93 14.22
C VAL A 290 -32.91 8.90 14.80
N TYR A 291 -33.02 7.73 14.16
CA TYR A 291 -33.97 6.69 14.55
C TYR A 291 -33.41 5.70 15.58
N ARG A 292 -32.24 5.96 16.17
CA ARG A 292 -31.53 5.03 17.07
C ARG A 292 -32.31 4.57 18.31
N ARG A 293 -33.35 5.31 18.71
CA ARG A 293 -34.19 4.99 19.87
C ARG A 293 -35.44 4.16 19.53
N VAL A 294 -35.63 3.83 18.26
CA VAL A 294 -36.80 3.09 17.77
C VAL A 294 -36.51 1.58 17.76
N SER A 295 -37.54 0.75 17.92
CA SER A 295 -37.43 -0.70 18.12
C SER A 295 -36.73 -1.49 17.01
N TYR A 296 -36.58 -0.94 15.80
CA TYR A 296 -35.89 -1.58 14.67
C TYR A 296 -34.48 -1.04 14.42
N ALA A 297 -34.02 -0.07 15.22
CA ALA A 297 -32.72 0.57 15.02
C ALA A 297 -31.52 -0.38 15.22
N TRP A 298 -31.73 -1.50 15.91
CA TRP A 298 -30.71 -2.52 16.12
C TRP A 298 -30.20 -3.12 14.82
N ILE A 299 -31.01 -3.16 13.75
CA ILE A 299 -30.60 -3.68 12.43
C ILE A 299 -29.52 -2.79 11.83
N GLY A 300 -29.74 -1.47 11.84
CA GLY A 300 -28.74 -0.52 11.36
C GLY A 300 -27.49 -0.50 12.26
N GLN A 301 -27.66 -0.72 13.56
CA GLN A 301 -26.55 -0.81 14.50
C GLN A 301 -25.67 -2.03 14.19
N ASP A 302 -26.25 -3.20 13.97
CA ASP A 302 -25.50 -4.43 13.64
C ASP A 302 -24.72 -4.31 12.34
N ILE A 303 -25.31 -3.67 11.32
CA ILE A 303 -24.65 -3.43 10.04
C ILE A 303 -23.45 -2.49 10.24
N LEU A 304 -23.66 -1.35 10.90
CA LEU A 304 -22.59 -0.38 11.15
C LEU A 304 -21.50 -0.96 12.05
N VAL A 305 -21.84 -1.71 13.11
CA VAL A 305 -20.87 -2.37 14.00
C VAL A 305 -20.01 -3.39 13.24
N ARG A 306 -20.63 -4.28 12.45
CA ARG A 306 -19.87 -5.29 11.69
C ARG A 306 -18.94 -4.64 10.68
N ILE A 307 -19.39 -3.58 10.03
CA ILE A 307 -18.61 -2.85 9.06
C ILE A 307 -17.43 -2.13 9.71
N VAL A 308 -17.63 -1.52 10.88
CA VAL A 308 -16.54 -0.90 11.67
C VAL A 308 -15.53 -1.94 12.15
N LEU A 309 -15.96 -3.16 12.47
CA LEU A 309 -15.07 -4.25 12.90
C LEU A 309 -14.24 -4.85 11.74
N LEU A 310 -14.67 -4.65 10.51
CA LEU A 310 -13.97 -5.14 9.31
C LEU A 310 -12.92 -4.15 8.77
N LEU A 311 -12.90 -2.93 9.31
CA LEU A 311 -11.84 -1.93 9.11
C LEU A 311 -10.69 -2.17 10.10
#